data_AF-A0A5K1CUV5-F1
#
_entry.id   AF-A0A5K1CUV5-F1
#
_cell.length_a   1.000
_cell.length_b   1.000
_cell.length_c   1.000
_cell.angle_alpha   90.00
_cell.angle_beta   90.00
_cell.angle_gamma   90.00
#
_symmetry.space_group_name_H-M   'P 1'
#
loop_
_entity.id
_entity.type
_entity.pdbx_description
1 polymer ?
#
loop_
_entity_poly.entity_id
_entity_poly.type
_entity_poly.pdbx_seq_one_letter_code
_entity_poly.pdbx_strand_id
1 'polypeptide(L)'
;MEDREAKLTMMHLANLISVPMALHTAVKLDIPEIIWQGGVNLSVSPKQLAGLIRTKFGLSTQPDAVNLQRILRVLASHGVSEE
;
A
#
# COMPACT_ATOMS: atom_id res chain seq x y z
N MET A 1 19.19 11.58 -24.25
CA MET A 1 18.97 10.86 -22.98
C MET A 1 18.15 11.72 -22.02
N GLU A 2 18.46 13.02 -21.93
CA GLU A 2 17.75 14.03 -21.13
C GLU A 2 16.23 14.08 -21.36
N ASP A 3 15.74 14.06 -22.60
CA ASP A 3 14.29 14.16 -22.88
C ASP A 3 13.45 13.02 -22.25
N ARG A 4 14.00 11.80 -22.21
CA ARG A 4 13.30 10.65 -21.65
C ARG A 4 13.21 10.76 -20.13
N GLU A 5 14.30 11.13 -19.48
CA GLU A 5 14.35 11.32 -18.03
C GLU A 5 13.50 12.51 -17.60
N ALA A 6 13.53 13.61 -18.36
CA ALA A 6 12.66 14.76 -18.13
C ALA A 6 11.17 14.36 -18.25
N LYS A 7 10.80 13.57 -19.26
CA LYS A 7 9.43 13.08 -19.43
C LYS A 7 8.99 12.18 -18.27
N LEU A 8 9.85 11.26 -17.84
CA LEU A 8 9.57 10.39 -16.68
C LEU A 8 9.45 11.20 -15.38
N THR A 9 10.30 12.22 -15.21
CA THR A 9 10.26 13.11 -14.05
C THR A 9 8.97 13.92 -14.01
N MET A 10 8.53 14.48 -15.15
CA MET A 10 7.25 15.17 -15.24
C MET A 10 6.07 14.24 -14.94
N MET A 11 6.09 13.00 -15.47
CA MET A 11 5.08 11.98 -15.15
C MET A 11 5.08 11.61 -13.67
N HIS A 12 6.25 11.51 -13.05
CA HIS A 12 6.37 11.21 -11.62
C HIS A 12 5.79 12.36 -10.78
N LEU A 13 6.20 13.61 -11.06
CA LEU A 13 5.69 14.82 -10.40
C LEU A 13 4.16 14.93 -10.50
N ALA A 14 3.59 14.70 -11.68
CA ALA A 14 2.15 14.73 -11.89
C ALA A 14 1.40 13.65 -11.09
N ASN A 15 2.07 12.54 -10.76
CA ASN A 15 1.50 11.42 -10.02
C ASN A 15 1.88 11.40 -8.53
N LEU A 16 2.58 12.42 -8.01
CA LEU A 16 3.05 12.43 -6.62
C LEU A 16 1.92 12.34 -5.58
N ILE A 17 0.70 12.76 -5.93
CA ILE A 17 -0.47 12.61 -5.05
C ILE A 17 -0.81 11.15 -4.73
N SER A 18 -0.39 10.21 -5.58
CA SER A 18 -0.66 8.77 -5.39
C SER A 18 -0.01 8.22 -4.12
N VAL A 19 1.18 8.71 -3.75
CA VAL A 19 1.93 8.24 -2.57
C VAL A 19 1.26 8.63 -1.26
N PRO A 20 0.98 9.92 -0.96
CA PRO A 20 0.30 10.28 0.28
C PRO A 20 -1.12 9.71 0.35
N MET A 21 -1.80 9.54 -0.80
CA MET A 21 -3.12 8.90 -0.81
C MET A 21 -3.04 7.40 -0.52
N ALA A 22 -2.07 6.68 -1.07
CA ALA A 22 -1.82 5.27 -0.75
C ALA A 22 -1.48 5.11 0.74
N LEU A 23 -0.65 5.99 1.29
CA LEU A 23 -0.28 5.98 2.71
C LEU A 23 -1.47 6.28 3.60
N HIS A 24 -2.27 7.29 3.24
CA HIS A 24 -3.51 7.62 3.93
C HIS A 24 -4.47 6.43 3.98
N THR A 25 -4.62 5.71 2.86
CA THR A 25 -5.42 4.49 2.83
C THR A 25 -4.84 3.39 3.73
N ALA A 26 -3.52 3.18 3.72
CA ALA A 26 -2.88 2.19 4.57
C ALA A 26 -3.08 2.46 6.07
N VAL A 27 -3.01 3.74 6.47
CA VAL A 27 -3.31 4.17 7.85
C VAL A 27 -4.79 3.98 8.18
N LYS A 28 -5.70 4.36 7.28
CA LYS A 28 -7.15 4.19 7.51
C LYS A 28 -7.59 2.73 7.63
N LEU A 29 -6.93 1.84 6.90
CA LEU A 29 -7.16 0.39 6.99
C LEU A 29 -6.36 -0.27 8.11
N ASP A 30 -5.67 0.54 8.92
CA ASP A 30 -4.87 0.14 10.06
C ASP A 30 -3.87 -0.99 9.71
N ILE A 31 -3.34 -0.94 8.48
CA ILE A 31 -2.41 -1.93 7.96
C ILE A 31 -1.16 -2.04 8.83
N PRO A 32 -0.51 -0.93 9.26
CA PRO A 32 0.67 -1.01 10.12
C PRO A 32 0.42 -1.82 11.40
N GLU A 33 -0.69 -1.58 12.09
CA GLU A 33 -1.05 -2.32 13.29
C GLU A 33 -1.39 -3.78 12.99
N ILE A 34 -2.03 -4.06 11.86
CA ILE A 34 -2.37 -5.44 11.46
C ILE A 34 -1.11 -6.28 11.18
N ILE A 35 -0.09 -5.69 10.57
CA ILE A 35 1.14 -6.42 10.19
C ILE A 35 2.20 -6.40 11.30
N TRP A 36 2.09 -5.51 12.30
CA TRP A 36 3.08 -5.42 13.36
C TRP A 36 2.95 -6.55 14.37
N GLN A 37 4.03 -7.30 14.60
CA GLN A 37 4.12 -8.36 15.61
C GLN A 37 5.19 -8.06 16.67
N GLY A 38 5.08 -6.91 17.34
CA GLY A 38 5.86 -6.62 18.53
C GLY A 38 7.37 -6.47 18.31
N GLY A 39 7.79 -6.09 17.10
CA GLY A 39 9.20 -5.85 16.76
C GLY A 39 9.54 -6.17 15.30
N VAL A 40 8.70 -6.98 14.64
CA VAL A 40 8.88 -7.38 13.25
C VAL A 40 7.56 -7.26 12.48
N ASN A 41 7.65 -6.95 11.19
CA ASN A 41 6.50 -7.00 10.29
C ASN A 41 6.21 -8.46 9.91
N LEU A 42 4.95 -8.87 10.06
CA LEU A 42 4.46 -10.14 9.57
C LEU A 42 4.44 -10.12 8.03
N SER A 43 5.07 -11.12 7.42
CA SER A 43 4.90 -11.35 5.99
C SER A 43 3.50 -11.90 5.72
N VAL A 44 2.62 -11.05 5.18
CA VAL A 44 1.24 -11.41 4.83
C VAL A 44 1.00 -11.21 3.34
N SER A 45 0.38 -12.19 2.70
CA SER A 45 -0.12 -12.00 1.33
C SER A 45 -1.30 -11.00 1.31
N PRO A 46 -1.54 -10.31 0.18
CA PRO A 46 -2.67 -9.38 0.06
C PRO A 46 -4.05 -10.02 0.36
N LYS A 47 -4.20 -11.32 0.06
CA LYS A 47 -5.42 -12.08 0.39
C LYS A 47 -5.58 -12.30 1.90
N GLN A 48 -4.49 -12.62 2.60
CA GLN A 48 -4.50 -12.74 4.06
C GLN A 48 -4.77 -11.39 4.71
N LEU A 49 -4.11 -10.33 4.25
CA LEU A 49 -4.34 -8.97 4.74
C LEU A 49 -5.80 -8.55 4.58
N ALA A 50 -6.41 -8.81 3.42
CA ALA A 50 -7.83 -8.55 3.22
C ALA A 50 -8.73 -9.29 4.24
N GLY A 51 -8.39 -10.55 4.57
CA GLY A 51 -9.08 -11.30 5.62
C GLY A 51 -8.92 -10.68 7.01
N LEU A 52 -7.71 -10.25 7.36
CA LEU A 52 -7.42 -9.57 8.63
C LEU A 52 -8.16 -8.24 8.75
N ILE A 53 -8.18 -7.42 7.69
CA ILE A 53 -8.95 -6.18 7.63
C ILE A 53 -10.44 -6.46 7.82
N ARG A 54 -11.00 -7.47 7.13
CA ARG A 54 -12.41 -7.86 7.30
C ARG A 54 -12.71 -8.20 8.76
N THR A 55 -11.88 -9.01 9.40
CA THR A 55 -12.04 -9.39 10.81
C THR A 55 -11.93 -8.19 11.75
N LYS A 56 -10.94 -7.31 11.53
CA LYS A 56 -10.69 -6.14 12.39
C LYS A 56 -11.82 -5.12 12.36
N PHE A 57 -12.38 -4.85 11.18
CA PHE A 57 -13.44 -3.86 11.01
C PHE A 57 -14.86 -4.46 10.98
N GLY A 58 -15.02 -5.78 11.15
CA GLY A 58 -16.33 -6.43 11.13
C GLY A 58 -17.07 -6.29 9.79
N LEU A 59 -16.33 -6.30 8.67
CA LEU A 59 -16.92 -6.08 7.34
C LEU A 59 -17.71 -7.30 6.87
N SER A 60 -18.88 -7.08 6.26
CA SER A 60 -19.71 -8.14 5.67
C SER A 60 -19.06 -8.78 4.43
N THR A 61 -18.19 -8.04 3.75
CA THR A 61 -17.46 -8.49 2.56
C THR A 61 -15.97 -8.31 2.74
N GLN A 62 -15.19 -9.12 2.02
CA GLN A 62 -13.74 -9.03 2.04
C GLN A 62 -13.29 -7.89 1.11
N PRO A 63 -12.36 -7.02 1.54
CA PRO A 63 -11.71 -6.06 0.65
C PRO A 63 -11.04 -6.75 -0.54
N ASP A 64 -11.00 -6.08 -1.67
CA ASP A 64 -10.34 -6.62 -2.86
C ASP A 64 -8.82 -6.69 -2.65
N ALA A 65 -8.30 -7.92 -2.64
CA ALA A 65 -6.89 -8.21 -2.48
C ALA A 65 -6.02 -7.62 -3.60
N VAL A 66 -6.55 -7.49 -4.83
CA VAL A 66 -5.81 -6.93 -5.97
C VAL A 66 -5.59 -5.43 -5.75
N ASN A 67 -6.63 -4.71 -5.32
CA ASN A 67 -6.51 -3.28 -5.03
C ASN A 67 -5.59 -3.02 -3.83
N LEU A 68 -5.65 -3.86 -2.80
CA LEU A 68 -4.69 -3.80 -1.68
C LEU A 68 -3.25 -4.00 -2.17
N GLN A 69 -2.99 -5.01 -3.01
CA GLN A 69 -1.66 -5.22 -3.58
C GLN A 69 -1.16 -4.01 -4.36
N ARG A 70 -2.03 -3.35 -5.14
CA ARG A 70 -1.65 -2.14 -5.91
C ARG A 70 -1.25 -0.99 -5.00
N ILE A 71 -1.98 -0.79 -3.89
CA ILE A 71 -1.67 0.23 -2.89
C ILE A 71 -0.32 -0.07 -2.22
N LEU A 72 -0.12 -1.30 -1.75
CA LEU A 72 1.13 -1.72 -1.12
C LEU A 72 2.33 -1.58 -2.07
N ARG A 73 2.14 -1.88 -3.36
CA ARG A 73 3.20 -1.71 -4.36
C ARG A 73 3.58 -0.24 -4.57
N VAL A 74 2.62 0.68 -4.54
CA VAL A 74 2.92 2.13 -4.61
C VAL A 74 3.76 2.56 -3.41
N LEU A 75 3.47 2.02 -2.21
CA LEU A 75 4.25 2.31 -1.02
C LEU A 75 5.66 1.70 -1.10
N ALA A 76 5.77 0.45 -1.54
CA ALA A 76 7.04 -0.24 -1.70
C ALA A 76 7.96 0.44 -2.73
N SER A 77 7.40 0.93 -3.86
CA SER A 77 8.19 1.64 -4.87
C SER A 77 8.77 2.98 -4.39
N HIS A 78 8.31 3.49 -3.25
CA HIS A 78 8.81 4.71 -2.61
C HIS A 78 9.54 4.42 -1.28
N GLY A 79 9.85 3.15 -0.99
CA GLY A 79 10.61 2.75 0.20
C GLY A 79 9.84 2.84 1.51
N VAL A 80 8.50 2.90 1.47
CA VAL A 80 7.65 3.00 2.68
C VAL A 80 7.35 1.61 3.27
N SER A 81 7.31 0.58 2.44
CA SER A 81 7.09 -0.82 2.85
C SER A 81 7.97 -1.78 2.06
N GLU A 82 8.09 -3.01 2.54
CA GLU A 82 8.69 -4.12 1.78
C GLU A 82 7.57 -4.88 1.06
N GLU A 83 7.87 -5.52 -0.09
CA GLU A 83 6.93 -6.38 -0.85
C GLU A 83 7.07 -7.85 -0.46
#